data_AF-A0A0V7ZWY6-F1
#
_entry.id   AF-A0A0V7ZWY6-F1
#
_cell.length_a   1.000
_cell.length_b   1.000
_cell.length_c   1.000
_cell.angle_alpha   90.00
_cell.angle_beta   90.00
_cell.angle_gamma   90.00
#
_symmetry.space_group_name_H-M   'P 1'
#
loop_
_entity.id
_entity.type
_entity.pdbx_description
1 polymer ?
#
loop_
_entity_poly.entity_id
_entity_poly.type
_entity_poly.pdbx_seq_one_letter_code
_entity_poly.pdbx_strand_id
1 'polypeptide(L)'
;MLKIPTLSKWSYIQWNRSVKKPIDGYTILLPVPGDLPVFLKIALEVSATQDSEGLVETLVIPDRKVSGFTECFNEWKTKFDISPIRLINPNPIEQLISLYQNNPHNNHWLQIIRGINASVSTHALLHDADLFVTKDDFMKTHYQTCVQRNLMCLGVSPVWDCWYKEQGIDHLTATWEIIFDISWARQFQPWKHRGHNDVINGKAHTFDTMLYPQCQTEPDKIDRHKQEWGFIHFNYVICTYRWFQKSNGPFEDDYFRILLIRLLIDVFDPSEWSYSVPTLDVLEKGITDKSNRVTYCGKYTAEHYSEFRSKLEKLITSGIIDGQKAHILHKSIRNFDLAFG
;
A
#
# COMPACT_ATOMS: atom_id res chain seq x y z
N MET A 1 29.00 -6.11 18.23
CA MET A 1 27.71 -6.25 17.50
C MET A 1 27.29 -4.86 17.01
N LEU A 2 27.47 -4.57 15.72
CA LEU A 2 26.97 -3.32 15.13
C LEU A 2 25.44 -3.32 15.20
N LYS A 3 24.84 -2.31 15.82
CA LYS A 3 23.37 -2.15 15.84
C LYS A 3 22.90 -1.92 14.40
N ILE A 4 22.17 -2.87 13.82
CA ILE A 4 21.67 -2.88 12.44
C ILE A 4 20.91 -1.63 11.97
N PRO A 5 20.28 -0.79 12.83
CA PRO A 5 19.82 0.53 12.44
C PRO A 5 20.89 1.38 11.73
N THR A 6 22.17 1.26 12.14
CA THR A 6 23.27 1.97 11.49
C THR A 6 23.53 1.47 10.07
N LEU A 7 23.55 0.16 9.82
CA LEU A 7 23.82 -0.42 8.49
C LEU A 7 22.84 0.08 7.41
N SER A 8 21.54 0.13 7.73
CA SER A 8 20.55 0.66 6.77
C SER A 8 20.75 2.15 6.48
N LYS A 9 21.16 2.96 7.46
CA LYS A 9 21.49 4.37 7.20
C LYS A 9 22.69 4.49 6.27
N TRP A 10 23.74 3.69 6.47
CA TRP A 10 24.96 3.70 5.63
C TRP A 10 24.71 3.25 4.20
N SER A 11 23.89 2.22 3.98
CA SER A 11 23.57 1.72 2.64
C SER A 11 22.65 2.64 1.84
N TYR A 12 21.98 3.60 2.49
CA TYR A 12 20.96 4.46 1.91
C TYR A 12 21.24 5.95 2.14
N ILE A 13 22.52 6.34 2.16
CA ILE A 13 22.97 7.75 2.26
C ILE A 13 22.75 8.50 0.94
N GLN A 14 22.84 7.81 -0.20
CA GLN A 14 22.78 8.42 -1.54
C GLN A 14 21.81 7.68 -2.45
N TRP A 15 21.26 8.40 -3.43
CA TRP A 15 20.46 7.81 -4.50
C TRP A 15 21.35 7.10 -5.52
N ASN A 16 20.88 5.98 -6.06
CA ASN A 16 21.69 5.14 -6.95
C ASN A 16 21.74 5.66 -8.41
N ARG A 17 20.94 6.68 -8.77
CA ARG A 17 20.89 7.25 -10.13
C ARG A 17 20.45 8.71 -10.16
N SER A 18 21.12 9.53 -10.97
CA SER A 18 20.50 10.72 -11.57
C SER A 18 19.92 10.32 -12.93
N VAL A 19 18.61 10.42 -13.11
CA VAL A 19 18.02 10.34 -14.45
C VAL A 19 18.48 11.57 -15.22
N LYS A 20 19.30 11.40 -16.27
CA LYS A 20 19.94 12.53 -16.98
C LYS A 20 18.93 13.51 -17.59
N LYS A 21 17.75 13.01 -17.98
CA LYS A 21 16.60 13.82 -18.39
C LYS A 21 15.31 13.05 -18.09
N PRO A 22 14.50 13.47 -17.11
CA PRO A 22 13.22 12.81 -16.83
C PRO A 22 12.23 13.00 -17.98
N ILE A 23 11.26 12.09 -18.10
CA ILE A 23 10.13 12.17 -19.03
C ILE A 23 8.99 12.91 -18.33
N ASP A 24 8.43 13.94 -18.97
CA ASP A 24 7.25 14.63 -18.45
C ASP A 24 6.08 13.66 -18.32
N GLY A 25 5.42 13.64 -17.17
CA GLY A 25 4.44 12.63 -16.80
C GLY A 25 4.72 12.02 -15.42
N TYR A 26 3.96 10.98 -15.09
CA TYR A 26 4.08 10.26 -13.83
C TYR A 26 4.30 8.77 -14.01
N THR A 27 4.94 8.17 -13.01
CA THR A 27 5.11 6.72 -12.86
C THR A 27 4.26 6.23 -11.69
N ILE A 28 3.46 5.19 -11.91
CA ILE A 28 2.78 4.51 -10.78
C ILE A 28 3.82 3.61 -10.10
N LEU A 29 4.03 3.84 -8.81
CA LEU A 29 4.74 2.93 -7.92
C LEU A 29 3.70 2.03 -7.29
N LEU A 30 3.81 0.73 -7.54
CA LEU A 30 2.90 -0.28 -7.04
C LEU A 30 3.62 -1.25 -6.10
N PRO A 31 3.79 -0.88 -4.81
CA PRO A 31 4.27 -1.78 -3.79
C PRO A 31 3.28 -2.93 -3.59
N VAL A 32 3.73 -4.16 -3.79
CA VAL A 32 2.88 -5.35 -3.63
C VAL A 32 3.51 -6.39 -2.71
N PRO A 33 2.70 -7.13 -1.94
CA PRO A 33 3.17 -8.32 -1.24
C PRO A 33 3.55 -9.43 -2.24
N GLY A 34 4.83 -9.78 -2.34
CA GLY A 34 5.32 -10.75 -3.33
C GLY A 34 4.78 -12.18 -3.18
N ASP A 35 4.19 -12.50 -2.03
CA ASP A 35 3.54 -13.79 -1.73
C ASP A 35 2.01 -13.71 -1.68
N LEU A 36 1.42 -12.54 -1.97
CA LEU A 36 -0.02 -12.37 -2.16
C LEU A 36 -0.31 -11.74 -3.54
N PRO A 37 -0.09 -12.48 -4.64
CA PRO A 37 -0.27 -11.94 -5.99
C PRO A 37 -1.70 -11.52 -6.32
N VAL A 38 -2.71 -11.92 -5.55
CA VAL A 38 -4.07 -11.35 -5.63
C VAL A 38 -4.07 -9.82 -5.60
N PHE A 39 -3.21 -9.19 -4.78
CA PHE A 39 -3.12 -7.73 -4.69
C PHE A 39 -2.44 -7.10 -5.90
N LEU A 40 -1.51 -7.81 -6.54
CA LEU A 40 -0.99 -7.39 -7.84
C LEU A 40 -2.13 -7.34 -8.86
N LYS A 41 -2.94 -8.39 -8.92
CA LYS A 41 -4.06 -8.45 -9.87
C LYS A 41 -5.06 -7.32 -9.62
N ILE A 42 -5.51 -7.16 -8.37
CA ILE A 42 -6.48 -6.12 -7.99
C ILE A 42 -5.97 -4.74 -8.38
N ALA A 43 -4.73 -4.41 -8.01
CA ALA A 43 -4.20 -3.09 -8.26
C ALA A 43 -3.94 -2.81 -9.74
N LEU A 44 -3.58 -3.83 -10.54
CA LEU A 44 -3.54 -3.69 -12.00
C LEU A 44 -4.95 -3.52 -12.59
N GLU A 45 -5.95 -4.25 -12.11
CA GLU A 45 -7.35 -4.11 -12.53
C GLU A 45 -7.87 -2.69 -12.24
N VAL A 46 -7.61 -2.16 -11.05
CA VAL A 46 -7.93 -0.77 -10.68
C VAL A 46 -7.18 0.21 -11.59
N SER A 47 -5.86 0.05 -11.75
CA SER A 47 -5.04 0.95 -12.59
C SER A 47 -5.48 0.94 -14.06
N ALA A 48 -5.96 -0.20 -14.58
CA ALA A 48 -6.44 -0.32 -15.96
C ALA A 48 -7.75 0.45 -16.21
N THR A 49 -8.52 0.76 -15.17
CA THR A 49 -9.73 1.59 -15.30
C THR A 49 -9.44 3.09 -15.32
N GLN A 50 -8.20 3.49 -15.05
CA GLN A 50 -7.83 4.90 -14.93
C GLN A 50 -7.47 5.51 -16.29
N ASP A 51 -7.80 6.79 -16.47
CA ASP A 51 -7.30 7.60 -17.58
C ASP A 51 -5.77 7.63 -17.53
N SER A 52 -5.14 7.15 -18.60
CA SER A 52 -3.69 7.00 -18.72
C SER A 52 -2.98 8.26 -19.24
N GLU A 53 -3.69 9.37 -19.43
CA GLU A 53 -3.06 10.63 -19.84
C GLU A 53 -1.96 11.07 -18.85
N GLY A 54 -0.73 11.17 -19.36
CA GLY A 54 0.46 11.51 -18.56
C GLY A 54 1.12 10.32 -17.88
N LEU A 55 0.56 9.11 -17.95
CA LEU A 55 1.16 7.89 -17.39
C LEU A 55 2.32 7.40 -18.26
N VAL A 56 3.54 7.48 -17.74
CA VAL A 56 4.76 7.04 -18.41
C VAL A 56 4.98 5.53 -18.28
N GLU A 57 4.73 4.98 -17.09
CA GLU A 57 4.92 3.55 -16.79
C GLU A 57 4.31 3.16 -15.43
N THR A 58 4.11 1.87 -15.24
CA THR A 58 3.76 1.27 -13.94
C THR A 58 4.89 0.37 -13.45
N LEU A 59 5.38 0.62 -12.24
CA LEU A 59 6.42 -0.18 -11.58
C LEU A 59 5.80 -1.08 -10.53
N VAL A 60 5.79 -2.38 -10.81
CA VAL A 60 5.43 -3.42 -9.83
C VAL A 60 6.64 -3.72 -8.97
N ILE A 61 6.52 -3.48 -7.66
CA ILE A 61 7.66 -3.52 -6.74
C ILE A 61 7.32 -4.51 -5.62
N PRO A 62 7.60 -5.82 -5.76
CA PRO A 62 7.30 -6.79 -4.71
C PRO A 62 8.17 -6.55 -3.48
N ASP A 63 7.61 -6.77 -2.28
CA ASP A 63 8.31 -6.55 -1.02
C ASP A 63 9.38 -7.63 -0.72
N ARG A 64 9.22 -8.83 -1.27
CA ARG A 64 10.18 -9.95 -1.24
C ARG A 64 10.19 -10.72 -2.55
N LYS A 65 11.27 -11.46 -2.80
CA LYS A 65 11.34 -12.39 -3.92
C LYS A 65 10.68 -13.71 -3.53
N VAL A 66 9.71 -14.17 -4.33
CA VAL A 66 9.00 -15.44 -4.13
C VAL A 66 8.98 -16.19 -5.45
N SER A 67 9.12 -17.51 -5.40
CA SER A 67 9.00 -18.37 -6.59
C SER A 67 7.62 -18.23 -7.20
N GLY A 68 7.50 -18.21 -8.53
CA GLY A 68 6.22 -18.09 -9.23
C GLY A 68 5.74 -16.64 -9.42
N PHE A 69 6.22 -15.67 -8.63
CA PHE A 69 5.70 -14.31 -8.70
C PHE A 69 6.00 -13.63 -10.05
N THR A 70 7.16 -13.93 -10.65
CA THR A 70 7.54 -13.36 -11.95
C THR A 70 6.66 -13.92 -13.07
N GLU A 71 6.33 -15.19 -12.99
CA GLU A 71 5.42 -15.89 -13.89
C GLU A 71 4.01 -15.29 -13.79
N CYS A 72 3.47 -15.14 -12.57
CA CYS A 72 2.21 -14.43 -12.33
C CYS A 72 2.25 -13.00 -12.88
N PHE A 73 3.31 -12.24 -12.62
CA PHE A 73 3.48 -10.90 -13.16
C PHE A 73 3.42 -10.88 -14.69
N ASN A 74 4.13 -11.78 -15.37
CA ASN A 74 4.15 -11.85 -16.82
C ASN A 74 2.78 -12.22 -17.40
N GLU A 75 2.03 -13.09 -16.73
CA GLU A 75 0.67 -13.44 -17.12
C GLU A 75 -0.29 -12.26 -16.98
N TRP A 76 -0.25 -11.52 -15.86
CA TRP A 76 -1.15 -10.38 -15.65
C TRP A 76 -0.78 -9.20 -16.53
N LYS A 77 0.51 -8.97 -16.76
CA LYS A 77 1.01 -7.90 -17.63
C LYS A 77 0.43 -7.96 -19.05
N THR A 78 0.14 -9.16 -19.58
CA THR A 78 -0.42 -9.29 -20.94
C THR A 78 -1.94 -9.11 -20.99
N LYS A 79 -2.62 -9.14 -19.84
CA LYS A 79 -4.08 -9.05 -19.74
C LYS A 79 -4.59 -7.62 -19.54
N PHE A 80 -3.75 -6.72 -19.04
CA PHE A 80 -4.11 -5.33 -18.80
C PHE A 80 -3.42 -4.43 -19.81
N ASP A 81 -4.21 -3.67 -20.56
CA ASP A 81 -3.73 -2.67 -21.51
C ASP A 81 -3.36 -1.37 -20.76
N ILE A 82 -2.32 -1.46 -19.94
CA ILE A 82 -1.75 -0.32 -19.21
C ILE A 82 -0.43 0.06 -19.89
N SER A 83 -0.12 1.36 -19.87
CA SER A 83 1.21 1.94 -20.13
C SER A 83 2.35 1.05 -19.58
N PRO A 84 3.56 1.03 -20.18
CA PRO A 84 4.56 -0.01 -19.94
C PRO A 84 4.70 -0.45 -18.48
N ILE A 85 4.43 -1.74 -18.21
CA ILE A 85 4.53 -2.32 -16.88
C ILE A 85 5.92 -2.98 -16.72
N ARG A 86 6.65 -2.62 -15.65
CA ARG A 86 7.96 -3.20 -15.31
C ARG A 86 7.99 -3.78 -13.89
N LEU A 87 8.65 -4.92 -13.74
CA LEU A 87 8.91 -5.54 -12.45
C LEU A 87 10.26 -5.06 -11.88
N ILE A 88 10.25 -4.50 -10.67
CA ILE A 88 11.44 -4.02 -9.96
C ILE A 88 11.68 -4.91 -8.73
N ASN A 89 12.51 -5.93 -8.92
CA ASN A 89 12.78 -6.93 -7.89
C ASN A 89 13.63 -6.39 -6.73
N PRO A 90 13.41 -6.88 -5.49
CA PRO A 90 14.29 -6.61 -4.37
C PRO A 90 15.70 -7.15 -4.63
N ASN A 91 16.73 -6.35 -4.33
CA ASN A 91 18.10 -6.82 -4.42
C ASN A 91 18.45 -7.79 -3.26
N PRO A 92 19.51 -8.61 -3.36
CA PRO A 92 19.84 -9.58 -2.31
C PRO A 92 20.09 -8.97 -0.93
N ILE A 93 20.70 -7.78 -0.85
CA ILE A 93 20.98 -7.10 0.42
C ILE A 93 19.69 -6.65 1.08
N GLU A 94 18.76 -6.09 0.31
CA GLU A 94 17.43 -5.70 0.78
C GLU A 94 16.64 -6.88 1.33
N GLN A 95 16.75 -8.04 0.69
CA GLN A 95 16.11 -9.27 1.18
C GLN A 95 16.68 -9.67 2.54
N LEU A 96 18.01 -9.63 2.71
CA LEU A 96 18.64 -9.89 4.01
C LEU A 96 18.20 -8.89 5.08
N ILE A 97 18.13 -7.59 4.74
CA ILE A 97 17.64 -6.54 5.65
C ILE A 97 16.19 -6.83 6.05
N SER A 98 15.33 -7.16 5.09
CA SER A 98 13.90 -7.41 5.30
C SER A 98 13.67 -8.64 6.20
N LEU A 99 14.43 -9.71 5.97
CA LEU A 99 14.40 -10.92 6.81
C LEU A 99 14.84 -10.63 8.25
N TYR A 100 15.89 -9.84 8.43
CA TYR A 100 16.42 -9.55 9.76
C TYR A 100 15.55 -8.57 10.54
N GLN A 101 15.17 -7.44 9.93
CA GLN A 101 14.36 -6.42 10.60
C GLN A 101 12.94 -6.90 10.84
N ASN A 102 12.46 -7.78 9.95
CA ASN A 102 11.17 -8.43 10.04
C ASN A 102 10.07 -7.42 10.43
N ASN A 103 10.00 -6.30 9.72
CA ASN A 103 9.10 -5.18 9.99
C ASN A 103 8.43 -4.75 8.67
N PRO A 104 7.09 -4.82 8.55
CA PRO A 104 6.40 -4.49 7.30
C PRO A 104 6.64 -3.05 6.84
N HIS A 105 6.79 -2.09 7.76
CA HIS A 105 7.07 -0.70 7.42
C HIS A 105 8.44 -0.53 6.76
N ASN A 106 9.43 -1.35 7.15
CA ASN A 106 10.73 -1.34 6.49
C ASN A 106 10.64 -1.88 5.06
N ASN A 107 9.85 -2.93 4.84
CA ASN A 107 9.65 -3.49 3.51
C ASN A 107 8.99 -2.47 2.58
N HIS A 108 7.96 -1.78 3.07
CA HIS A 108 7.27 -0.71 2.33
C HIS A 108 8.22 0.43 1.96
N TRP A 109 9.02 0.91 2.92
CA TRP A 109 10.04 1.93 2.64
C TRP A 109 11.02 1.47 1.55
N LEU A 110 11.53 0.23 1.60
CA LEU A 110 12.42 -0.30 0.57
C LEU A 110 11.76 -0.35 -0.82
N GLN A 111 10.46 -0.66 -0.89
CA GLN A 111 9.70 -0.62 -2.15
C GLN A 111 9.65 0.81 -2.71
N ILE A 112 9.35 1.81 -1.87
CA ILE A 112 9.36 3.23 -2.28
C ILE A 112 10.73 3.63 -2.82
N ILE A 113 11.82 3.31 -2.11
CA ILE A 113 13.18 3.67 -2.54
C ILE A 113 13.54 2.99 -3.87
N ARG A 114 13.16 1.72 -4.08
CA ARG A 114 13.33 1.05 -5.37
C ARG A 114 12.54 1.75 -6.47
N GLY A 115 11.29 2.10 -6.20
CA GLY A 115 10.41 2.83 -7.10
C GLY A 115 11.00 4.17 -7.55
N ILE A 116 11.41 5.01 -6.60
CA ILE A 116 12.02 6.32 -6.89
C ILE A 116 13.33 6.18 -7.68
N ASN A 117 14.16 5.18 -7.36
CA ASN A 117 15.39 4.92 -8.12
C ASN A 117 15.12 4.44 -9.55
N ALA A 118 14.06 3.67 -9.75
CA ALA A 118 13.71 3.07 -11.04
C ALA A 118 12.86 3.97 -11.94
N SER A 119 12.20 4.99 -11.36
CA SER A 119 11.34 5.92 -12.08
C SER A 119 12.12 6.80 -13.05
N VAL A 120 11.60 6.91 -14.26
CA VAL A 120 12.18 7.75 -15.33
C VAL A 120 11.39 9.03 -15.59
N SER A 121 10.22 9.18 -14.98
CA SER A 121 9.32 10.31 -15.15
C SER A 121 9.64 11.46 -14.17
N THR A 122 8.95 12.59 -14.36
CA THR A 122 9.06 13.75 -13.46
C THR A 122 8.37 13.53 -12.11
N HIS A 123 7.28 12.77 -12.07
CA HIS A 123 6.46 12.54 -10.89
C HIS A 123 6.29 11.04 -10.62
N ALA A 124 6.04 10.66 -9.37
CA ALA A 124 5.61 9.31 -9.02
C ALA A 124 4.33 9.36 -8.20
N LEU A 125 3.38 8.50 -8.55
CA LEU A 125 2.20 8.19 -7.77
C LEU A 125 2.47 6.93 -6.96
N LEU A 126 2.43 7.03 -5.63
CA LEU A 126 2.40 5.85 -4.78
C LEU A 126 0.96 5.34 -4.70
N HIS A 127 0.71 4.14 -5.23
CA HIS A 127 -0.60 3.51 -5.23
C HIS A 127 -0.61 2.27 -4.33
N ASP A 128 -1.42 2.29 -3.28
CA ASP A 128 -1.58 1.18 -2.35
C ASP A 128 -2.33 0.01 -3.03
N ALA A 129 -1.79 -1.21 -2.91
CA ALA A 129 -2.33 -2.35 -3.66
C ALA A 129 -3.69 -2.85 -3.14
N ASP A 130 -4.09 -2.45 -1.94
CA ASP A 130 -5.38 -2.67 -1.28
C ASP A 130 -6.33 -1.46 -1.37
N LEU A 131 -5.98 -0.46 -2.21
CA LEU A 131 -6.83 0.67 -2.53
C LEU A 131 -7.66 0.40 -3.80
N PHE A 132 -8.96 0.66 -3.68
CA PHE A 132 -9.88 0.70 -4.80
C PHE A 132 -10.27 2.15 -5.12
N VAL A 133 -10.18 2.53 -6.40
CA VAL A 133 -10.54 3.86 -6.89
C VAL A 133 -11.74 3.74 -7.83
N THR A 134 -12.84 4.44 -7.51
CA THR A 134 -14.09 4.36 -8.29
C THR A 134 -14.23 5.45 -9.35
N LYS A 135 -13.40 6.49 -9.29
CA LYS A 135 -13.33 7.54 -10.31
C LYS A 135 -12.21 7.20 -11.31
N ASP A 136 -12.55 7.14 -12.59
CA ASP A 136 -11.63 6.77 -13.67
C ASP A 136 -10.64 7.88 -14.02
N ASP A 137 -10.94 9.14 -13.73
CA ASP A 137 -10.08 10.29 -14.01
C ASP A 137 -9.17 10.72 -12.85
N PHE A 138 -9.17 9.97 -11.74
CA PHE A 138 -8.45 10.36 -10.52
C PHE A 138 -6.94 10.48 -10.76
N MET A 139 -6.26 9.43 -11.23
CA MET A 139 -4.79 9.43 -11.33
C MET A 139 -4.26 10.54 -12.24
N LYS A 140 -4.91 10.75 -13.39
CA LYS A 140 -4.66 11.88 -14.29
C LYS A 140 -4.84 13.22 -13.57
N THR A 141 -5.99 13.42 -12.93
CA THR A 141 -6.28 14.70 -12.27
C THR A 141 -5.32 14.96 -11.11
N HIS A 142 -4.92 13.90 -10.41
CA HIS A 142 -3.97 13.97 -9.31
C HIS A 142 -2.60 14.46 -9.82
N TYR A 143 -2.10 13.91 -10.93
CA TYR A 143 -0.90 14.40 -11.62
C TYR A 143 -1.04 15.83 -12.14
N GLN A 144 -2.09 16.11 -12.92
CA GLN A 144 -2.30 17.44 -13.51
C GLN A 144 -2.43 18.53 -12.45
N THR A 145 -3.11 18.24 -11.34
CA THR A 145 -3.25 19.17 -10.21
C THR A 145 -1.89 19.46 -9.57
N CYS A 146 -1.06 18.43 -9.38
CA CYS A 146 0.29 18.60 -8.82
C CYS A 146 1.13 19.53 -9.70
N VAL A 147 1.12 19.31 -11.02
CA VAL A 147 1.86 20.13 -12.00
C VAL A 147 1.32 21.55 -12.08
N GLN A 148 0.02 21.73 -12.28
CA GLN A 148 -0.62 23.05 -12.46
C GLN A 148 -0.38 23.97 -11.26
N ARG A 149 -0.34 23.38 -10.06
CA ARG A 149 -0.16 24.11 -8.81
C ARG A 149 1.30 24.17 -8.33
N ASN A 150 2.22 23.59 -9.10
CA ASN A 150 3.65 23.54 -8.79
C ASN A 150 3.91 22.98 -7.37
N LEU A 151 3.23 21.87 -7.05
CA LEU A 151 3.36 21.16 -5.78
C LEU A 151 4.50 20.15 -5.84
N MET A 152 5.17 19.95 -4.71
CA MET A 152 6.15 18.88 -4.53
C MET A 152 5.49 17.56 -4.12
N CYS A 153 4.35 17.65 -3.43
CA CYS A 153 3.52 16.54 -3.02
C CYS A 153 2.05 16.94 -3.04
N LEU A 154 1.20 16.03 -3.50
CA LEU A 154 -0.24 16.12 -3.39
C LEU A 154 -0.76 14.76 -2.93
N GLY A 155 -1.52 14.73 -1.84
CA GLY A 155 -2.18 13.50 -1.42
C GLY A 155 -3.69 13.66 -1.33
N VAL A 156 -4.34 12.73 -0.65
CA VAL A 156 -5.80 12.61 -0.66
C VAL A 156 -6.45 12.75 0.71
N SER A 157 -5.66 12.77 1.79
CA SER A 157 -6.18 12.87 3.15
C SER A 157 -5.15 13.50 4.09
N PRO A 158 -5.58 14.12 5.20
CA PRO A 158 -4.66 14.59 6.22
C PRO A 158 -3.88 13.41 6.85
N VAL A 159 -2.71 13.71 7.40
CA VAL A 159 -1.96 12.74 8.22
C VAL A 159 -2.80 12.32 9.43
N TRP A 160 -2.73 11.03 9.78
CA TRP A 160 -3.50 10.44 10.88
C TRP A 160 -3.04 10.92 12.27
N ASP A 161 -1.76 11.26 12.40
CA ASP A 161 -1.16 11.70 13.65
C ASP A 161 -1.54 13.17 13.94
N CYS A 162 -2.43 13.34 14.93
CA CYS A 162 -2.90 14.65 15.38
C CYS A 162 -1.78 15.54 15.97
N TRP A 163 -0.65 14.95 16.36
CA TRP A 163 0.48 15.69 16.92
C TRP A 163 0.94 16.83 15.99
N TYR A 164 0.99 16.60 14.68
CA TYR A 164 1.40 17.62 13.70
C TYR A 164 0.51 18.86 13.76
N LYS A 165 -0.81 18.65 13.78
CA LYS A 165 -1.80 19.73 13.91
C LYS A 165 -1.65 20.47 15.24
N GLU A 166 -1.43 19.76 16.34
CA GLU A 166 -1.15 20.37 17.65
C GLU A 166 0.13 21.21 17.66
N GLN A 167 1.07 20.94 16.76
CA GLN A 167 2.28 21.75 16.55
C GLN A 167 2.12 22.86 15.52
N GLY A 168 0.92 23.07 14.96
CA GLY A 168 0.67 24.04 13.90
C GLY A 168 1.20 23.62 12.53
N ILE A 169 1.41 22.32 12.30
CA ILE A 169 1.87 21.73 11.04
C ILE A 169 0.67 21.08 10.34
N ASP A 170 -0.09 21.87 9.59
CA ASP A 170 -1.37 21.46 8.99
C ASP A 170 -1.30 21.10 7.49
N HIS A 171 -0.14 21.32 6.86
CA HIS A 171 0.06 21.17 5.41
C HIS A 171 0.39 19.73 4.98
N LEU A 172 0.69 18.83 5.91
CA LEU A 172 1.08 17.46 5.57
C LEU A 172 -0.09 16.64 5.02
N THR A 173 0.25 15.67 4.20
CA THR A 173 -0.69 14.69 3.64
C THR A 173 -0.26 13.26 3.95
N ALA A 174 -1.25 12.38 4.11
CA ALA A 174 -1.02 10.95 4.25
C ALA A 174 -0.37 10.38 2.98
N THR A 175 0.35 9.27 3.15
CA THR A 175 1.19 8.68 2.10
C THR A 175 0.58 7.48 1.38
N TRP A 176 -0.62 7.04 1.75
CA TRP A 176 -1.24 5.84 1.17
C TRP A 176 -1.76 6.02 -0.26
N GLU A 177 -1.95 7.27 -0.70
CA GLU A 177 -2.17 7.62 -2.10
C GLU A 177 -1.65 9.06 -2.29
N ILE A 178 -0.41 9.16 -2.77
CA ILE A 178 0.32 10.43 -2.88
C ILE A 178 1.07 10.49 -4.21
N ILE A 179 0.95 11.61 -4.92
CA ILE A 179 1.86 11.96 -6.02
C ILE A 179 2.89 12.95 -5.54
N PHE A 180 4.12 12.77 -6.02
CA PHE A 180 5.22 13.63 -5.64
C PHE A 180 6.21 13.82 -6.79
N ASP A 181 6.89 14.96 -6.76
CA ASP A 181 7.98 15.26 -7.67
C ASP A 181 9.20 14.38 -7.33
N ILE A 182 9.74 13.67 -8.34
CA ILE A 182 10.88 12.77 -8.16
C ILE A 182 12.15 13.52 -7.79
N SER A 183 12.34 14.74 -8.31
CA SER A 183 13.50 15.56 -7.97
C SER A 183 13.43 16.04 -6.53
N TRP A 184 12.26 16.43 -6.03
CA TRP A 184 12.01 16.74 -4.63
C TRP A 184 12.33 15.57 -3.72
N ALA A 185 11.80 14.38 -4.02
CA ALA A 185 12.08 13.20 -3.22
C ALA A 185 13.59 12.92 -3.14
N ARG A 186 14.32 13.21 -4.21
CA ARG A 186 15.77 13.03 -4.32
C ARG A 186 16.61 14.11 -3.60
N GLN A 187 16.02 15.24 -3.18
CA GLN A 187 16.70 16.23 -2.34
C GLN A 187 16.99 15.70 -0.94
N PHE A 188 16.21 14.72 -0.49
CA PHE A 188 16.39 14.06 0.80
C PHE A 188 17.13 12.74 0.63
N GLN A 189 17.99 12.40 1.58
CA GLN A 189 18.66 11.10 1.59
C GLN A 189 17.62 9.98 1.67
N PRO A 190 17.80 8.84 0.97
CA PRO A 190 16.79 7.77 0.93
C PRO A 190 16.33 7.29 2.32
N TRP A 191 17.23 7.22 3.31
CA TRP A 191 16.88 6.81 4.67
C TRP A 191 15.94 7.80 5.39
N LYS A 192 15.90 9.08 5.01
CA LYS A 192 14.99 10.08 5.59
C LYS A 192 13.53 9.88 5.20
N HIS A 193 13.28 9.08 4.16
CA HIS A 193 11.92 8.67 3.77
C HIS A 193 11.38 7.52 4.62
N ARG A 194 12.21 6.86 5.43
CA ARG A 194 11.80 5.79 6.35
C ARG A 194 11.18 6.38 7.59
N GLY A 195 10.31 5.64 8.29
CA GLY A 195 9.95 5.99 9.65
C GLY A 195 11.16 6.01 10.61
N HIS A 196 11.37 7.13 11.30
CA HIS A 196 12.49 7.34 12.22
C HIS A 196 12.22 8.47 13.22
N ASN A 197 13.02 8.51 14.30
CA ASN A 197 12.98 9.61 15.26
C ASN A 197 13.89 10.74 14.78
N ASP A 198 13.39 11.98 14.79
CA ASP A 198 14.17 13.20 14.56
C ASP A 198 13.51 14.38 15.30
N VAL A 199 14.01 15.60 15.09
CA VAL A 199 13.53 16.83 15.69
C VAL A 199 12.96 17.76 14.61
N ILE A 200 11.75 18.28 14.84
CA ILE A 200 11.13 19.35 14.05
C ILE A 200 10.70 20.48 14.99
N ASN A 201 11.04 21.72 14.66
CA ASN A 201 10.75 22.90 15.49
C ASN A 201 11.17 22.73 16.97
N GLY A 202 12.32 22.09 17.20
CA GLY A 202 12.86 21.84 18.54
C GLY A 202 12.17 20.71 19.33
N LYS A 203 11.20 20.01 18.74
CA LYS A 203 10.47 18.91 19.39
C LYS A 203 10.82 17.56 18.76
N ALA A 204 11.12 16.58 19.61
CA ALA A 204 11.37 15.21 19.18
C ALA A 204 10.05 14.56 18.73
N HIS A 205 10.10 13.82 17.64
CA HIS A 205 8.94 13.13 17.08
C HIS A 205 9.36 11.87 16.29
N THR A 206 8.46 10.90 16.19
CA THR A 206 8.65 9.70 15.37
C THR A 206 7.92 9.91 14.05
N PHE A 207 8.65 10.20 12.99
CA PHE A 207 8.08 10.35 11.67
C PHE A 207 7.67 9.00 11.11
N ASP A 208 6.52 8.96 10.43
CA ASP A 208 6.19 7.89 9.51
C ASP A 208 6.89 8.12 8.15
N THR A 209 6.72 7.15 7.25
CA THR A 209 7.23 7.13 5.89
C THR A 209 6.93 8.45 5.17
N MET A 210 7.94 9.04 4.53
CA MET A 210 7.90 10.33 3.81
C MET A 210 7.42 11.57 4.59
N LEU A 211 7.05 11.48 5.87
CA LEU A 211 6.57 12.65 6.64
C LEU A 211 7.70 13.62 7.02
N TYR A 212 8.91 13.12 7.27
CA TYR A 212 10.05 13.99 7.54
C TYR A 212 10.36 14.92 6.35
N PRO A 213 10.55 14.42 5.11
CA PRO A 213 10.68 15.27 3.93
C PRO A 213 9.56 16.31 3.78
N GLN A 214 8.30 15.91 4.02
CA GLN A 214 7.17 16.84 3.97
C GLN A 214 7.29 17.97 5.02
N CYS A 215 7.73 17.66 6.24
CA CYS A 215 7.96 18.66 7.29
C CYS A 215 9.10 19.64 6.97
N GLN A 216 10.06 19.22 6.14
CA GLN A 216 11.20 20.06 5.71
C GLN A 216 10.90 20.86 4.43
N THR A 217 9.71 20.71 3.86
CA THR A 217 9.29 21.34 2.61
C THR A 217 8.42 22.56 2.92
N GLU A 218 8.51 23.59 2.08
CA GLU A 218 7.68 24.80 2.21
C GLU A 218 6.18 24.43 2.22
N PRO A 219 5.38 24.95 3.18
CA PRO A 219 3.99 24.52 3.34
C PRO A 219 3.10 24.72 2.10
N ASP A 220 3.35 25.74 1.29
CA ASP A 220 2.60 26.03 0.06
C ASP A 220 2.90 25.06 -1.10
N LYS A 221 3.93 24.21 -0.94
CA LYS A 221 4.32 23.17 -1.89
C LYS A 221 3.71 21.80 -1.61
N ILE A 222 2.93 21.67 -0.54
CA ILE A 222 2.24 20.42 -0.19
C ILE A 222 0.77 20.73 -0.06
N ASP A 223 -0.07 19.90 -0.65
CA ASP A 223 -1.51 19.98 -0.42
C ASP A 223 -2.17 18.60 -0.47
N ARG A 224 -3.49 18.61 -0.34
CA ARG A 224 -4.37 17.47 -0.53
C ARG A 224 -5.57 17.85 -1.39
N HIS A 225 -6.17 16.84 -2.00
CA HIS A 225 -7.49 17.01 -2.62
C HIS A 225 -8.54 17.41 -1.59
N LYS A 226 -9.42 18.34 -1.98
CA LYS A 226 -10.54 18.80 -1.15
C LYS A 226 -11.85 18.06 -1.48
N GLN A 227 -11.89 17.41 -2.64
CA GLN A 227 -13.05 16.64 -3.08
C GLN A 227 -12.86 15.15 -2.77
N GLU A 228 -13.99 14.47 -2.61
CA GLU A 228 -14.03 13.02 -2.50
C GLU A 228 -13.79 12.37 -3.86
N TRP A 229 -12.85 11.44 -3.92
CA TRP A 229 -12.46 10.72 -5.13
C TRP A 229 -12.93 9.27 -5.16
N GLY A 230 -13.84 8.92 -4.24
CA GLY A 230 -14.47 7.61 -4.21
C GLY A 230 -13.48 6.48 -3.92
N PHE A 231 -12.72 6.63 -2.84
CA PHE A 231 -11.77 5.63 -2.37
C PHE A 231 -12.44 4.59 -1.47
N ILE A 232 -12.07 3.34 -1.67
CA ILE A 232 -12.39 2.25 -0.74
C ILE A 232 -11.07 1.64 -0.32
N HIS A 233 -10.55 2.09 0.83
CA HIS A 233 -9.24 1.68 1.34
C HIS A 233 -9.38 0.84 2.60
N PHE A 234 -8.86 -0.39 2.56
CA PHE A 234 -8.73 -1.26 3.72
C PHE A 234 -7.35 -1.08 4.35
N ASN A 235 -7.17 0.02 5.09
CA ASN A 235 -5.88 0.35 5.72
C ASN A 235 -5.25 -0.85 6.47
N TYR A 236 -3.93 -0.97 6.33
CA TYR A 236 -3.07 -1.94 7.04
C TYR A 236 -3.30 -3.42 6.71
N VAL A 237 -3.97 -3.78 5.61
CA VAL A 237 -4.20 -5.20 5.25
C VAL A 237 -2.87 -5.93 5.05
N ILE A 238 -1.97 -5.38 4.25
CA ILE A 238 -0.66 -5.99 3.98
C ILE A 238 0.18 -6.06 5.27
N CYS A 239 0.17 -5.01 6.09
CA CYS A 239 0.88 -5.00 7.37
C CYS A 239 0.34 -6.08 8.32
N THR A 240 -0.98 -6.20 8.44
CA THR A 240 -1.65 -7.21 9.28
C THR A 240 -1.30 -8.61 8.82
N TYR A 241 -1.30 -8.87 7.51
CA TYR A 241 -0.87 -10.16 6.97
C TYR A 241 0.59 -10.49 7.31
N ARG A 242 1.50 -9.51 7.23
CA ARG A 242 2.90 -9.71 7.64
C ARG A 242 3.02 -10.02 9.13
N TRP A 243 2.19 -9.42 9.99
CA TRP A 243 2.14 -9.78 11.42
C TRP A 243 1.56 -11.16 11.66
N PHE A 244 0.48 -11.51 10.95
CA PHE A 244 -0.10 -12.85 10.96
C PHE A 244 0.93 -13.92 10.63
N GLN A 245 1.70 -13.76 9.54
CA GLN A 245 2.73 -14.73 9.13
C GLN A 245 3.84 -14.94 10.16
N LYS A 246 4.12 -13.93 11.00
CA LYS A 246 5.13 -14.03 12.05
C LYS A 246 4.59 -14.65 13.34
N SER A 247 3.26 -14.65 13.52
CA SER A 247 2.66 -15.26 14.70
C SER A 247 2.89 -16.77 14.69
N ASN A 248 3.39 -17.30 15.82
CA ASN A 248 3.59 -18.74 16.02
C ASN A 248 2.36 -19.41 16.66
N GLY A 249 1.32 -18.66 17.02
CA GLY A 249 0.13 -19.15 17.69
C GLY A 249 -1.15 -18.58 17.09
N PRO A 250 -2.28 -18.66 17.83
CA PRO A 250 -3.51 -17.97 17.45
C PRO A 250 -3.25 -16.49 17.17
N PHE A 251 -3.85 -15.98 16.11
CA PHE A 251 -3.77 -14.58 15.71
C PHE A 251 -5.18 -14.01 15.67
N GLU A 252 -5.48 -13.08 16.57
CA GLU A 252 -6.76 -12.37 16.57
C GLU A 252 -6.79 -11.39 15.39
N ASP A 253 -7.74 -11.58 14.48
CA ASP A 253 -7.94 -10.69 13.34
C ASP A 253 -8.95 -9.61 13.70
N ASP A 254 -8.54 -8.71 14.60
CA ASP A 254 -9.38 -7.69 15.25
C ASP A 254 -10.16 -6.78 14.29
N TYR A 255 -9.77 -6.72 13.01
CA TYR A 255 -10.38 -5.88 11.97
C TYR A 255 -10.79 -6.68 10.72
N PHE A 256 -10.87 -8.01 10.81
CA PHE A 256 -11.30 -8.90 9.72
C PHE A 256 -10.45 -8.74 8.43
N ARG A 257 -9.17 -8.39 8.57
CA ARG A 257 -8.27 -8.15 7.43
C ARG A 257 -7.75 -9.46 6.83
N ILE A 258 -7.50 -10.48 7.64
CA ILE A 258 -7.17 -11.83 7.13
C ILE A 258 -8.39 -12.44 6.44
N LEU A 259 -9.59 -12.25 7.02
CA LEU A 259 -10.84 -12.59 6.34
C LEU A 259 -10.98 -11.87 5.00
N LEU A 260 -10.76 -10.55 4.96
CA LEU A 260 -10.78 -9.79 3.71
C LEU A 260 -9.84 -10.37 2.66
N ILE A 261 -8.59 -10.66 3.02
CA ILE A 261 -7.62 -11.23 2.07
C ILE A 261 -8.15 -12.55 1.51
N ARG A 262 -8.70 -13.44 2.35
CA ARG A 262 -9.28 -14.71 1.89
C ARG A 262 -10.42 -14.48 0.90
N LEU A 263 -11.35 -13.59 1.24
CA LEU A 263 -12.48 -13.23 0.37
C LEU A 263 -12.00 -12.68 -0.97
N LEU A 264 -10.97 -11.84 -0.98
CA LEU A 264 -10.38 -11.31 -2.21
C LEU A 264 -9.68 -12.41 -3.02
N ILE A 265 -8.96 -13.34 -2.38
CA ILE A 265 -8.36 -14.48 -3.09
C ILE A 265 -9.45 -15.32 -3.75
N ASP A 266 -10.52 -15.69 -3.03
CA ASP A 266 -11.62 -16.53 -3.56
C ASP A 266 -12.29 -15.93 -4.80
N VAL A 267 -12.25 -14.61 -4.93
CA VAL A 267 -13.00 -13.87 -5.95
C VAL A 267 -12.11 -13.41 -7.10
N PHE A 268 -10.88 -13.00 -6.80
CA PHE A 268 -9.97 -12.45 -7.80
C PHE A 268 -8.94 -13.47 -8.28
N ASP A 269 -8.57 -14.49 -7.53
CA ASP A 269 -7.51 -15.40 -7.93
C ASP A 269 -7.99 -16.84 -8.13
N PRO A 270 -8.33 -17.23 -9.38
CA PRO A 270 -8.65 -18.61 -9.71
C PRO A 270 -7.41 -19.51 -9.89
N SER A 271 -6.19 -18.98 -9.69
CA SER A 271 -4.97 -19.76 -9.84
C SER A 271 -4.76 -20.76 -8.70
N GLU A 272 -3.86 -21.72 -8.91
CA GLU A 272 -3.43 -22.67 -7.88
C GLU A 272 -2.33 -22.11 -6.96
N TRP A 273 -2.22 -20.78 -6.83
CA TRP A 273 -1.22 -20.18 -5.95
C TRP A 273 -1.44 -20.63 -4.50
N SER A 274 -0.37 -21.13 -3.87
CA SER A 274 -0.41 -21.58 -2.49
C SER A 274 -0.27 -20.39 -1.54
N TYR A 275 -1.42 -19.92 -1.06
CA TYR A 275 -1.50 -18.83 -0.09
C TYR A 275 -1.25 -19.29 1.34
N SER A 276 -0.52 -18.49 2.13
CA SER A 276 -0.42 -18.73 3.59
C SER A 276 -1.70 -18.37 4.36
N VAL A 277 -2.64 -17.68 3.70
CA VAL A 277 -3.93 -17.29 4.26
C VAL A 277 -4.81 -18.54 4.38
N PRO A 278 -5.36 -18.86 5.57
CA PRO A 278 -6.22 -20.03 5.74
C PRO A 278 -7.46 -20.00 4.85
N THR A 279 -8.01 -21.18 4.54
CA THR A 279 -9.28 -21.31 3.82
C THR A 279 -10.43 -20.71 4.62
N LEU A 280 -11.53 -20.37 3.95
CA LEU A 280 -12.72 -19.81 4.61
C LEU A 280 -13.24 -20.72 5.73
N ASP A 281 -13.39 -22.03 5.46
CA ASP A 281 -13.80 -23.02 6.46
C ASP A 281 -12.91 -23.04 7.72
N VAL A 282 -11.60 -22.77 7.56
CA VAL A 282 -10.67 -22.68 8.68
C VAL A 282 -10.87 -21.35 9.42
N LEU A 283 -11.07 -20.23 8.71
CA LEU A 283 -11.35 -18.95 9.35
C LEU A 283 -12.65 -18.96 10.14
N GLU A 284 -13.71 -19.60 9.62
CA GLU A 284 -15.01 -19.71 10.28
C GLU A 284 -14.94 -20.42 11.63
N LYS A 285 -14.08 -21.45 11.77
CA LYS A 285 -13.85 -22.11 13.07
C LYS A 285 -13.32 -21.13 14.12
N GLY A 286 -12.56 -20.12 13.69
CA GLY A 286 -12.01 -19.07 14.54
C GLY A 286 -13.03 -18.14 15.18
N ILE A 287 -14.29 -18.16 14.73
CA ILE A 287 -15.40 -17.41 15.34
C ILE A 287 -15.65 -17.90 16.77
N THR A 288 -15.52 -19.21 17.00
CA THR A 288 -15.82 -19.83 18.30
C THR A 288 -14.63 -20.53 18.95
N ASP A 289 -13.63 -20.94 18.18
CA ASP A 289 -12.46 -21.67 18.67
C ASP A 289 -11.24 -20.76 18.83
N LYS A 290 -10.92 -20.44 20.09
CA LYS A 290 -9.75 -19.62 20.47
C LYS A 290 -8.41 -20.31 20.21
N SER A 291 -8.40 -21.63 19.96
CA SER A 291 -7.18 -22.37 19.62
C SER A 291 -6.87 -22.36 18.13
N ASN A 292 -7.81 -21.89 17.30
CA ASN A 292 -7.62 -21.82 15.86
C ASN A 292 -6.49 -20.86 15.46
N ARG A 293 -5.92 -21.07 14.27
CA ARG A 293 -4.78 -20.28 13.80
C ARG A 293 -5.10 -18.78 13.66
N VAL A 294 -6.33 -18.47 13.25
CA VAL A 294 -6.90 -17.12 13.21
C VAL A 294 -8.18 -17.14 14.04
N THR A 295 -8.37 -16.14 14.89
CA THR A 295 -9.48 -16.05 15.83
C THR A 295 -10.23 -14.73 15.71
N TYR A 296 -11.50 -14.74 16.10
CA TYR A 296 -12.40 -13.58 16.12
C TYR A 296 -13.19 -13.49 17.44
N CYS A 297 -12.61 -14.06 18.51
CA CYS A 297 -13.29 -14.24 19.80
C CYS A 297 -13.17 -13.01 20.71
N GLY A 298 -12.42 -11.99 20.30
CA GLY A 298 -12.21 -10.76 21.03
C GLY A 298 -13.46 -9.89 21.06
N LYS A 299 -13.77 -9.29 22.22
CA LYS A 299 -14.83 -8.28 22.32
C LYS A 299 -14.56 -7.10 21.37
N TYR A 300 -13.30 -6.67 21.34
CA TYR A 300 -12.83 -5.61 20.45
C TYR A 300 -13.05 -5.98 18.98
N THR A 301 -12.80 -7.23 18.58
CA THR A 301 -13.06 -7.73 17.23
C THR A 301 -14.52 -7.58 16.82
N ALA A 302 -15.45 -8.00 17.67
CA ALA A 302 -16.87 -7.89 17.39
C ALA A 302 -17.31 -6.44 17.13
N GLU A 303 -16.73 -5.47 17.85
CA GLU A 303 -17.03 -4.04 17.68
C GLU A 303 -16.64 -3.50 16.29
N HIS A 304 -15.60 -4.06 15.65
CA HIS A 304 -15.12 -3.62 14.32
C HIS A 304 -15.85 -4.29 13.15
N TYR A 305 -16.70 -5.30 13.41
CA TYR A 305 -17.34 -6.03 12.32
C TYR A 305 -18.25 -5.13 11.48
N SER A 306 -19.00 -4.24 12.12
CA SER A 306 -19.91 -3.31 11.43
C SER A 306 -19.15 -2.37 10.47
N GLU A 307 -17.98 -1.86 10.87
CA GLU A 307 -17.13 -1.03 10.01
C GLU A 307 -16.60 -1.83 8.83
N PHE A 308 -16.03 -3.01 9.10
CA PHE A 308 -15.54 -3.92 8.09
C PHE A 308 -16.64 -4.25 7.06
N ARG A 309 -17.81 -4.66 7.54
CA ARG A 309 -18.95 -5.07 6.72
C ARG A 309 -19.48 -3.92 5.88
N SER A 310 -19.56 -2.71 6.43
CA SER A 310 -19.96 -1.50 5.70
C SER A 310 -18.96 -1.17 4.58
N LYS A 311 -17.66 -1.27 4.85
CA LYS A 311 -16.63 -1.03 3.83
C LYS A 311 -16.61 -2.10 2.73
N LEU A 312 -16.83 -3.37 3.10
CA LEU A 312 -17.01 -4.46 2.14
C LEU A 312 -18.25 -4.25 1.26
N GLU A 313 -19.36 -3.79 1.84
CA GLU A 313 -20.58 -3.48 1.07
C GLU A 313 -20.35 -2.36 0.07
N LYS A 314 -19.61 -1.31 0.46
CA LYS A 314 -19.20 -0.24 -0.46
C LYS A 314 -18.41 -0.80 -1.63
N LEU A 315 -17.49 -1.74 -1.39
CA LEU A 315 -16.73 -2.39 -2.47
C LEU A 315 -17.65 -3.20 -3.39
N ILE A 316 -18.54 -4.01 -2.82
CA ILE A 316 -19.50 -4.83 -3.59
C ILE A 316 -20.41 -3.97 -4.48
N THR A 317 -20.88 -2.85 -3.95
CA THR A 317 -21.82 -1.94 -4.64
C THR A 317 -21.14 -0.88 -5.51
N SER A 318 -19.79 -0.81 -5.50
CA SER A 318 -19.02 0.22 -6.20
C SER A 318 -19.04 0.11 -7.74
N GLY A 319 -19.41 -1.06 -8.28
CA GLY A 319 -19.27 -1.37 -9.70
C GLY A 319 -17.87 -1.85 -10.11
N ILE A 320 -16.88 -1.83 -9.21
CA ILE A 320 -15.55 -2.43 -9.46
C ILE A 320 -15.64 -3.97 -9.47
N ILE A 321 -16.51 -4.52 -8.63
CA ILE A 321 -16.75 -5.95 -8.54
C ILE A 321 -17.96 -6.31 -9.40
N ASP A 322 -17.79 -7.24 -10.34
CA ASP A 322 -18.89 -7.74 -11.17
C ASP A 322 -19.94 -8.52 -10.35
N GLY A 323 -21.12 -8.74 -10.93
CA GLY A 323 -22.24 -9.38 -10.24
C GLY A 323 -21.95 -10.81 -9.76
N GLN A 324 -21.09 -11.56 -10.45
CA GLN A 324 -20.72 -12.92 -10.04
C GLN A 324 -19.80 -12.88 -8.82
N LYS A 325 -18.76 -12.04 -8.88
CA LYS A 325 -17.83 -11.80 -7.78
C LYS A 325 -18.57 -11.27 -6.54
N ALA A 326 -19.50 -10.33 -6.72
CA ALA A 326 -20.35 -9.79 -5.66
C ALA A 326 -21.21 -10.89 -4.98
N HIS A 327 -21.81 -11.77 -5.78
CA HIS A 327 -22.58 -12.90 -5.26
C HIS A 327 -21.72 -13.84 -4.41
N ILE A 328 -20.48 -14.13 -4.85
CA ILE A 328 -19.53 -14.95 -4.09
C ILE A 328 -19.21 -14.29 -2.76
N LEU A 329 -18.89 -12.98 -2.75
CA LEU A 329 -18.59 -12.25 -1.51
C LEU A 329 -19.74 -12.30 -0.49
N HIS A 330 -20.98 -12.03 -0.92
CA HIS A 330 -22.15 -12.11 -0.05
C HIS A 330 -22.35 -13.51 0.52
N LYS A 331 -22.15 -14.55 -0.30
CA LYS A 331 -22.28 -15.93 0.16
C LYS A 331 -21.19 -16.28 1.18
N SER A 332 -19.94 -15.90 0.91
CA SER A 332 -18.78 -16.25 1.72
C SER A 332 -18.75 -15.55 3.08
N ILE A 333 -19.37 -14.37 3.23
CA ILE A 333 -19.39 -13.65 4.51
C ILE A 333 -20.55 -14.05 5.43
N ARG A 334 -21.53 -14.84 4.94
CA ARG A 334 -22.79 -15.12 5.65
C ARG A 334 -22.61 -15.67 7.07
N ASN A 335 -21.65 -16.56 7.29
CA ASN A 335 -21.44 -17.15 8.62
C ASN A 335 -20.88 -16.13 9.62
N PHE A 336 -20.09 -15.16 9.15
CA PHE A 336 -19.67 -14.02 9.95
C PHE A 336 -20.83 -13.05 10.18
N ASP A 337 -21.68 -12.80 9.18
CA ASP A 337 -22.88 -11.95 9.35
C ASP A 337 -23.79 -12.53 10.45
N LEU A 338 -23.97 -13.84 10.50
CA LEU A 338 -24.77 -14.50 11.54
C LEU A 338 -24.15 -14.42 12.94
N ALA A 339 -22.82 -14.35 13.02
CA ALA A 339 -22.10 -14.33 14.30
C ALA A 339 -21.97 -12.93 14.89
N PHE A 340 -21.89 -11.89 14.05
CA PHE A 340 -21.54 -10.53 14.46
C PHE A 340 -22.55 -9.45 14.00
N GLY A 341 -23.56 -9.80 13.20
CA GLY A 341 -24.52 -8.87 12.59
C GLY A 341 -25.84 -8.68 13.33
#